data_AF-A0A959NXY2-F1
#
_entry.id   AF-A0A959NXY2-F1
#
_cell.length_a   1.000
_cell.length_b   1.000
_cell.length_c   1.000
_cell.angle_alpha   90.00
_cell.angle_beta   90.00
_cell.angle_gamma   90.00
#
_symmetry.space_group_name_H-M   'P 1'
#
loop_
_entity.id
_entity.type
_entity.pdbx_description
1 polymer ?
#
loop_
_entity_poly.entity_id
_entity_poly.type
_entity_poly.pdbx_seq_one_letter_code
_entity_poly.pdbx_strand_id
1 'polypeptide(L)'
;FAEGAGWIQKYIVTNTSEFAGKKLEFEIGVISGRVDLRIGSNLFEFKSVSTLPPSSFTNQVARDLKNVTSLDQIKWYFDGSKLPNGISQTDKDAMLSALESMDLTPDVINKFVPQGTIQDLVNVIETKFTLIFQVK
;
A
#
# COMPACT_ATOMS: atom_id res chain seq x y z
N PHE A 1 7.49 13.17 -10.42
CA PHE A 1 6.07 13.54 -10.23
C PHE A 1 5.21 13.13 -11.43
N ALA A 2 5.53 13.57 -12.65
CA ALA A 2 4.72 13.30 -13.85
C ALA A 2 4.52 11.80 -14.16
N GLU A 3 5.53 10.97 -13.95
CA GLU A 3 5.45 9.53 -14.25
C GLU A 3 4.52 8.77 -13.29
N GLY A 4 4.64 8.99 -11.98
CA GLY A 4 3.76 8.38 -10.98
C GLY A 4 2.31 8.83 -11.09
N ALA A 5 2.07 10.14 -11.26
CA ALA A 5 0.73 10.67 -11.48
C ALA A 5 0.13 10.20 -12.83
N GLY A 6 0.96 10.13 -13.87
CA GLY A 6 0.58 9.59 -15.17
C GLY A 6 0.22 8.11 -15.13
N TRP A 7 0.93 7.32 -14.31
CA TRP A 7 0.60 5.92 -14.10
C TRP A 7 -0.76 5.74 -13.41
N ILE A 8 -1.06 6.52 -12.36
CA ILE A 8 -2.36 6.49 -11.68
C ILE A 8 -3.49 6.83 -12.65
N GLN A 9 -3.33 7.93 -13.39
CA GLN A 9 -4.31 8.33 -14.39
C GLN A 9 -4.52 7.23 -15.43
N LYS A 10 -3.42 6.67 -15.97
CA LYS A 10 -3.46 5.57 -16.94
C LYS A 10 -4.19 4.36 -16.35
N TYR A 11 -3.82 3.91 -15.16
CA TYR A 11 -4.43 2.75 -14.52
C TYR A 11 -5.94 2.93 -14.32
N ILE A 12 -6.37 4.10 -13.83
CA ILE A 12 -7.81 4.37 -13.63
C ILE A 12 -8.58 4.34 -14.95
N VAL A 13 -8.06 4.95 -16.01
CA VAL A 13 -8.76 5.01 -17.31
C VAL A 13 -8.72 3.69 -18.08
N THR A 14 -7.74 2.81 -17.83
CA THR A 14 -7.68 1.49 -18.47
C THR A 14 -8.40 0.40 -17.68
N ASN A 15 -8.64 0.60 -16.38
CA ASN A 15 -9.28 -0.36 -15.48
C ASN A 15 -10.64 0.17 -14.98
N THR A 16 -11.44 0.74 -15.88
CA THR A 16 -12.68 1.44 -15.54
C THR A 16 -13.68 0.57 -14.78
N SER A 17 -13.71 -0.75 -15.01
CA SER A 17 -14.59 -1.67 -14.28
C SER A 17 -14.32 -1.73 -12.78
N GLU A 18 -13.06 -1.56 -12.35
CA GLU A 18 -12.67 -1.51 -10.93
C GLU A 18 -13.21 -0.25 -10.24
N PHE A 19 -13.38 0.83 -11.00
CA PHE A 19 -13.71 2.17 -10.50
C PHE A 19 -15.13 2.64 -10.87
N ALA A 20 -15.82 1.93 -11.77
CA ALA A 20 -17.10 2.34 -12.33
C ALA A 20 -18.17 2.52 -11.25
N GLY A 21 -18.88 3.65 -11.32
CA GLY A 21 -19.95 3.99 -10.37
C GLY A 21 -19.47 4.34 -8.96
N LYS A 22 -18.16 4.43 -8.72
CA LYS A 22 -17.59 4.77 -7.41
C LYS A 22 -17.14 6.22 -7.36
N LYS A 23 -17.28 6.85 -6.20
CA LYS A 23 -16.68 8.15 -5.93
C LYS A 23 -15.18 7.97 -5.67
N LEU A 24 -14.36 8.66 -6.46
CA LEU A 24 -12.90 8.68 -6.33
C LEU A 24 -12.49 9.92 -5.54
N GLU A 25 -11.76 9.75 -4.45
CA GLU A 25 -11.22 10.84 -3.63
C GLU A 25 -9.69 10.80 -3.71
N PHE A 26 -9.09 11.87 -4.24
CA PHE A 26 -7.64 11.97 -4.39
C PHE A 26 -7.04 12.75 -3.23
N GLU A 27 -6.09 12.14 -2.51
CA GLU A 27 -5.26 12.84 -1.53
C GLU A 27 -3.92 13.22 -2.17
N ILE A 28 -3.71 14.52 -2.39
CA ILE A 28 -2.52 15.04 -3.07
C ILE A 28 -1.56 15.63 -2.03
N GLY A 29 -0.40 15.00 -1.88
CA GLY A 29 0.73 15.55 -1.14
C GLY A 29 1.53 16.50 -2.02
N VAL A 30 1.25 17.80 -1.96
CA VAL A 30 1.84 18.84 -2.84
C VAL A 30 3.38 18.88 -2.76
N ILE A 31 3.96 18.66 -1.58
CA ILE A 31 5.42 18.69 -1.36
C ILE A 31 6.08 17.35 -1.71
N SER A 32 5.41 16.22 -1.41
CA SER A 32 5.95 14.89 -1.65
C SER A 32 5.68 14.36 -3.06
N GLY A 33 4.86 15.07 -3.84
CA GLY A 33 4.41 14.61 -5.14
C GLY A 33 3.63 13.27 -5.07
N ARG A 34 2.89 13.06 -3.99
CA ARG A 34 2.15 11.83 -3.72
C ARG A 34 0.70 11.99 -4.13
N VAL A 35 0.10 10.95 -4.70
CA VAL A 35 -1.33 10.89 -5.00
C VAL A 35 -1.83 9.55 -4.48
N ASP A 36 -2.61 9.59 -3.40
CA ASP A 36 -3.32 8.42 -2.89
C ASP A 36 -4.76 8.49 -3.39
N LEU A 37 -5.38 7.33 -3.62
CA LEU A 37 -6.77 7.24 -4.04
C LEU A 37 -7.59 6.55 -2.95
N ARG A 38 -8.68 7.18 -2.54
CA ARG A 38 -9.64 6.61 -1.63
C ARG A 38 -10.95 6.32 -2.34
N ILE A 39 -11.51 5.15 -2.06
CA ILE A 39 -12.80 4.70 -2.60
C ILE A 39 -13.63 4.14 -1.46
N GLY A 40 -14.57 4.95 -0.96
CA GLY A 40 -15.28 4.64 0.27
C GLY A 40 -14.29 4.47 1.43
N SER A 41 -14.22 3.26 1.99
CA SER A 41 -13.32 2.93 3.09
C SER A 41 -11.98 2.33 2.66
N ASN A 42 -11.77 2.08 1.36
CA ASN A 42 -10.54 1.50 0.84
C ASN A 42 -9.50 2.58 0.51
N LEU A 43 -8.25 2.34 0.90
CA LEU A 43 -7.07 3.15 0.59
C LEU A 43 -6.24 2.47 -0.49
N PHE A 44 -6.02 3.17 -1.59
CA PHE A 44 -5.17 2.74 -2.69
C PHE A 44 -3.91 3.60 -2.72
N GLU A 45 -2.77 2.98 -2.45
CA GLU A 45 -1.45 3.56 -2.58
C GLU A 45 -0.81 3.08 -3.88
N PHE A 46 -0.45 4.02 -4.74
CA PHE A 46 0.09 3.75 -6.07
C PHE A 46 1.61 4.01 -6.09
N LYS A 47 2.41 3.01 -6.46
CA LYS A 47 3.87 3.07 -6.59
C LYS A 47 4.38 2.69 -7.98
N SER A 48 4.89 3.67 -8.71
CA SER A 48 5.69 3.43 -9.93
C SER A 48 7.18 3.43 -9.59
N VAL A 49 7.70 2.30 -9.08
CA VAL A 49 9.10 2.13 -8.65
C VAL A 49 9.67 0.81 -9.16
N SER A 50 10.98 0.75 -9.39
CA SER A 50 11.69 -0.47 -9.84
C SER A 50 12.42 -1.20 -8.71
N THR A 51 12.38 -0.68 -7.48
CA THR A 51 13.07 -1.23 -6.31
C THR A 51 12.12 -1.31 -5.14
N LEU A 52 12.15 -2.44 -4.43
CA LEU A 52 11.32 -2.70 -3.25
C LEU A 52 12.20 -2.95 -2.01
N PRO A 53 11.74 -2.54 -0.81
CA PRO A 53 10.61 -1.63 -0.58
C PRO A 53 10.88 -0.21 -1.13
N PRO A 54 9.84 0.57 -1.50
CA PRO A 54 10.02 1.95 -1.93
C PRO A 54 10.56 2.85 -0.79
N SER A 55 11.09 4.02 -1.15
CA SER A 55 11.46 5.02 -0.15
C SER A 55 10.23 5.43 0.68
N SER A 56 10.42 5.55 2.00
CA SER A 56 9.35 5.81 2.98
C SER A 56 8.24 4.74 3.05
N PHE A 57 8.52 3.50 2.64
CA PHE A 57 7.56 2.38 2.70
C PHE A 57 6.92 2.21 4.08
N THR A 58 7.75 2.08 5.12
CA THR A 58 7.31 1.87 6.51
C THR A 58 6.43 3.01 7.01
N ASN A 59 6.84 4.26 6.77
CA ASN A 59 6.08 5.44 7.17
C ASN A 59 4.69 5.50 6.52
N GLN A 60 4.58 5.08 5.26
CA GLN A 60 3.32 5.09 4.52
C GLN A 60 2.41 3.94 4.96
N VAL A 61 2.94 2.72 5.11
CA VAL A 61 2.17 1.59 5.65
C VAL A 61 1.68 1.90 7.07
N ALA A 62 2.53 2.49 7.93
CA ALA A 62 2.14 2.91 9.27
C ALA A 62 0.99 3.94 9.25
N ARG A 63 0.99 4.87 8.29
CA ARG A 63 -0.11 5.83 8.11
C ARG A 63 -1.38 5.14 7.65
N ASP A 64 -1.29 4.22 6.69
CA ASP A 64 -2.45 3.49 6.16
C ASP A 64 -3.10 2.64 7.27
N LEU A 65 -2.29 1.93 8.07
CA LEU A 65 -2.74 1.16 9.23
C LEU A 65 -3.44 2.03 10.29
N LYS A 66 -3.02 3.29 10.47
CA LYS A 66 -3.70 4.24 11.37
C LYS A 66 -5.09 4.61 10.87
N ASN A 67 -5.29 4.64 9.56
CA ASN A 67 -6.50 5.14 8.89
C ASN A 67 -7.55 4.08 8.54
N VAL A 68 -7.25 2.79 8.73
CA VAL A 68 -8.18 1.69 8.44
C VAL A 68 -8.52 0.87 9.69
N THR A 69 -9.56 0.04 9.57
CA THR A 69 -10.00 -0.91 10.61
C THR A 69 -9.77 -2.37 10.20
N SER A 70 -9.47 -2.63 8.93
CA SER A 70 -9.13 -3.94 8.39
C SER A 70 -8.02 -3.82 7.34
N LEU A 71 -7.11 -4.79 7.32
CA LEU A 71 -6.04 -4.87 6.32
C LEU A 71 -6.57 -5.03 4.90
N ASP A 72 -7.79 -5.56 4.72
CA ASP A 72 -8.40 -5.73 3.40
C ASP A 72 -8.74 -4.39 2.73
N GLN A 73 -8.78 -3.30 3.50
CA GLN A 73 -8.99 -1.94 3.02
C GLN A 73 -7.74 -1.32 2.40
N ILE A 74 -6.56 -1.88 2.68
CA ILE A 74 -5.29 -1.36 2.17
C ILE A 74 -4.97 -2.07 0.84
N LYS A 75 -4.71 -1.27 -0.20
CA LYS A 75 -4.34 -1.72 -1.54
C LYS A 75 -3.10 -0.95 -2.01
N TRP A 76 -1.96 -1.61 -2.03
CA TRP A 76 -0.72 -1.09 -2.59
C TRP A 76 -0.55 -1.65 -3.99
N TYR A 77 -0.72 -0.79 -5.00
CA TYR A 77 -0.54 -1.15 -6.39
C TYR A 77 0.83 -0.68 -6.84
N PHE A 78 1.59 -1.59 -7.43
CA PHE A 78 2.88 -1.34 -8.03
C PHE A 78 2.79 -1.43 -9.55
N ASP A 79 3.46 -0.51 -10.24
CA ASP A 79 3.51 -0.49 -11.71
C ASP A 79 4.25 -1.72 -12.24
N GLY A 80 3.54 -2.63 -12.88
CA GLY A 80 4.10 -3.83 -13.51
C GLY A 80 5.07 -3.53 -14.64
N SER A 81 5.03 -2.34 -15.24
CA SER A 81 6.05 -1.92 -16.21
C SER A 81 7.41 -1.64 -15.56
N LYS A 82 7.43 -1.31 -14.26
CA LYS A 82 8.64 -1.14 -13.46
C LYS A 82 9.08 -2.41 -12.76
N LEU A 83 8.14 -3.32 -12.51
CA LEU A 83 8.36 -4.63 -11.89
C LEU A 83 7.87 -5.76 -12.81
N PRO A 84 8.49 -5.97 -13.99
CA PRO A 84 7.99 -6.91 -15.00
C PRO A 84 7.96 -8.37 -14.54
N ASN A 85 8.74 -8.70 -13.50
CA ASN A 85 8.81 -10.04 -12.92
C ASN A 85 7.98 -10.17 -11.62
N GLY A 86 7.17 -9.17 -11.28
CA GLY A 86 6.43 -9.13 -10.03
C GLY A 86 7.30 -8.78 -8.80
N ILE A 87 6.77 -9.07 -7.61
CA ILE A 87 7.49 -8.97 -6.34
C ILE A 87 8.19 -10.32 -6.11
N SER A 88 9.52 -10.34 -6.12
CA SER A 88 10.27 -11.57 -5.85
C SER A 88 10.15 -11.99 -4.38
N GLN A 89 10.55 -13.23 -4.05
CA GLN A 89 10.62 -13.65 -2.64
C GLN A 89 11.57 -12.75 -1.83
N THR A 90 12.72 -12.37 -2.40
CA THR A 90 13.66 -11.44 -1.76
C THR A 90 13.05 -10.06 -1.50
N ASP A 91 12.27 -9.53 -2.45
CA ASP A 91 11.55 -8.27 -2.27
C ASP A 91 10.50 -8.38 -1.16
N LYS A 92 9.73 -9.48 -1.15
CA LYS A 92 8.73 -9.78 -0.11
C LYS A 92 9.41 -9.80 1.26
N ASP A 93 10.51 -10.55 1.41
CA ASP A 93 11.24 -10.67 2.67
C ASP A 93 11.80 -9.33 3.14
N ALA A 94 12.35 -8.52 2.22
CA ALA A 94 12.83 -7.17 2.51
C ALA A 94 11.69 -6.24 2.96
N MET A 95 10.51 -6.33 2.32
CA MET A 95 9.33 -5.57 2.71
C MET A 95 8.86 -5.97 4.11
N LEU A 96 8.69 -7.27 4.39
CA LEU A 96 8.27 -7.76 5.71
C LEU A 96 9.28 -7.37 6.80
N SER A 97 10.58 -7.53 6.55
CA SER A 97 11.63 -7.13 7.49
C SER A 97 11.59 -5.63 7.79
N ALA A 98 11.29 -4.79 6.79
CA ALA A 98 11.13 -3.36 7.01
C ALA A 98 9.92 -3.06 7.93
N LEU A 99 8.83 -3.82 7.80
CA LEU A 99 7.63 -3.63 8.63
C LEU A 99 7.87 -3.92 10.11
N GLU A 100 8.77 -4.85 10.45
CA GLU A 100 9.14 -5.15 11.84
C GLU A 100 9.77 -3.95 12.56
N SER A 101 10.37 -3.02 11.82
CA SER A 101 10.98 -1.80 12.35
C SER A 101 10.01 -0.62 12.50
N MET A 102 8.71 -0.80 12.18
CA MET A 102 7.74 0.28 12.27
C MET A 102 7.48 0.69 13.72
N ASP A 103 7.62 1.99 13.99
CA ASP A 103 7.19 2.59 15.25
C ASP A 103 5.67 2.80 15.25
N LEU A 104 4.94 1.79 15.75
CA LEU A 104 3.49 1.81 15.90
C LEU A 104 3.11 1.85 17.38
N THR A 105 2.10 2.65 17.71
CA THR A 105 1.51 2.59 19.04
C THR A 105 0.78 1.26 19.25
N PRO A 106 0.73 0.76 20.50
CA PRO A 106 -0.02 -0.47 20.82
C PRO A 106 -1.48 -0.43 20.34
N ASP A 107 -2.12 0.73 20.37
CA ASP A 107 -3.49 0.91 19.90
C ASP A 107 -3.65 0.61 18.40
N VAL A 108 -2.65 0.95 17.58
CA VAL A 108 -2.70 0.63 16.14
C VAL A 108 -2.56 -0.87 15.92
N ILE A 109 -1.64 -1.52 16.63
CA ILE A 109 -1.44 -2.97 16.54
C ILE A 109 -2.71 -3.71 16.99
N ASN A 110 -3.29 -3.30 18.12
CA ASN A 110 -4.49 -3.90 18.70
C ASN A 110 -5.72 -3.88 17.79
N LYS A 111 -5.80 -2.96 16.80
CA LYS A 111 -6.88 -2.96 15.80
C LYS A 111 -6.91 -4.24 14.96
N PHE A 112 -5.75 -4.82 14.70
CA PHE A 112 -5.58 -5.95 13.78
C PHE A 112 -5.24 -7.24 14.51
N VAL A 113 -4.48 -7.13 15.61
CA VAL A 113 -4.09 -8.25 16.46
C VAL A 113 -4.29 -7.85 17.92
N PRO A 114 -5.44 -8.18 18.54
CA PRO A 114 -5.71 -7.84 19.93
C PRO A 114 -4.65 -8.43 20.89
N GLN A 115 -4.06 -7.56 21.72
CA GLN A 115 -2.96 -7.90 22.64
C GLN A 115 -1.71 -8.46 21.93
N GLY A 116 -1.58 -8.18 20.63
CA GLY A 116 -0.47 -8.63 19.81
C GLY A 116 0.74 -7.68 19.85
N THR A 117 1.82 -8.16 19.26
CA THR A 117 3.05 -7.42 19.02
C THR A 117 3.14 -6.94 17.57
N ILE A 118 4.16 -6.14 17.26
CA ILE A 118 4.48 -5.78 15.87
C ILE A 118 4.75 -7.04 15.02
N GLN A 119 5.39 -8.06 15.60
CA GLN A 119 5.64 -9.32 14.89
C GLN A 119 4.34 -10.02 14.52
N ASP A 120 3.37 -10.06 15.43
CA ASP A 120 2.09 -10.70 15.15
C ASP A 120 1.34 -9.95 14.03
N LEU A 121 1.40 -8.62 14.03
CA LEU A 121 0.86 -7.81 12.93
C LEU A 121 1.57 -8.12 11.60
N VAL A 122 2.90 -8.20 11.59
CA VAL A 122 3.67 -8.55 10.38
C VAL A 122 3.31 -9.94 9.88
N ASN A 123 3.13 -10.92 10.77
CA ASN A 123 2.66 -12.26 10.40
C ASN A 123 1.28 -12.23 9.74
N VAL A 124 0.34 -11.43 10.27
CA VAL A 124 -0.98 -11.28 9.63
C VAL A 124 -0.86 -10.59 8.27
N ILE A 125 -0.04 -9.54 8.15
CA ILE A 125 0.25 -8.88 6.86
C ILE A 125 0.85 -9.88 5.88
N GLU A 126 1.76 -10.75 6.30
CA GLU A 126 2.34 -11.79 5.46
C GLU A 126 1.26 -12.73 4.89
N THR A 127 0.33 -13.22 5.73
CA THR A 127 -0.76 -14.09 5.25
C THR A 127 -1.66 -13.42 4.21
N LYS A 128 -1.71 -12.09 4.20
CA LYS A 128 -2.50 -11.26 3.27
C LYS A 128 -1.63 -10.54 2.25
N PHE A 129 -0.34 -10.88 2.13
CA PHE A 129 0.64 -10.06 1.41
C PHE A 129 0.21 -9.77 -0.03
N THR A 130 -0.23 -10.78 -0.77
CA THR A 130 -0.67 -10.65 -2.18
C THR A 130 -2.00 -9.94 -2.35
N LEU A 131 -2.80 -9.81 -1.28
CA LEU A 131 -4.05 -9.04 -1.29
C LEU A 131 -3.79 -7.56 -1.05
N ILE A 132 -2.77 -7.26 -0.24
CA ILE A 132 -2.36 -5.89 0.13
C ILE A 132 -1.45 -5.33 -0.96
N PHE A 133 -0.37 -6.03 -1.32
CA PHE A 133 0.66 -5.60 -2.26
C PHE A 133 0.51 -6.33 -3.60
N GLN A 134 0.11 -5.60 -4.64
CA GLN A 134 -0.22 -6.15 -5.96
C GLN A 134 0.59 -5.45 -7.05
N VAL A 135 1.09 -6.22 -8.01
CA VAL A 135 1.66 -5.67 -9.24
C VAL A 135 0.56 -5.60 -10.29
N LYS A 136 0.43 -4.44 -10.94
CA LYS A 136 -0.70 -4.06 -11.78
C LYS A 136 -0.25 -3.50 -13.13
#